data_AF-A0A845W7Q4-F1
#
_entry.id   AF-A0A845W7Q4-F1
#
_cell.length_a   1.000
_cell.length_b   1.000
_cell.length_c   1.000
_cell.angle_alpha   90.00
_cell.angle_beta   90.00
_cell.angle_gamma   90.00
#
_symmetry.space_group_name_H-M   'P 1'
#
loop_
_entity.id
_entity.type
_entity.pdbx_description
1 polymer ?
#
loop_
_entity_poly.entity_id
_entity_poly.type
_entity_poly.pdbx_seq_one_letter_code
_entity_poly.pdbx_strand_id
1 'polypeptide(L)'
;MVSDEPTTLQTFYEYGLRFDIEEAFLDDQSNGWNIQKSEIRCVCALSRLWFILALATLYVTAQGTLVVETGKRRWVDTHWFRGNSYFRIGWDWVKTALLNGWRLIRHVSFTSNRDPDPVMASRKQHEKRIYRLEFKVLTYQYVPE
;
A
#
# COMPACT_ATOMS: atom_id res chain seq x y z
N MET A 1 -10.01 15.16 -13.58
CA MET A 1 -10.19 15.25 -12.12
C MET A 1 -11.05 16.46 -11.86
N VAL A 2 -12.07 16.33 -11.02
CA VAL A 2 -12.89 17.45 -10.52
C VAL A 2 -12.63 17.51 -9.03
N SER A 3 -12.29 18.69 -8.52
CA SER A 3 -11.98 18.90 -7.10
C SER A 3 -12.41 20.32 -6.72
N ASP A 4 -12.77 20.47 -5.45
CA ASP A 4 -12.98 21.71 -4.74
C ASP A 4 -11.68 22.39 -4.29
N GLU A 5 -10.53 21.72 -4.41
CA GLU A 5 -9.21 22.27 -4.12
C GLU A 5 -8.60 23.03 -5.32
N PRO A 6 -7.70 24.00 -5.07
CA PRO A 6 -6.99 24.69 -6.14
C PRO A 6 -6.23 23.74 -7.08
N THR A 7 -6.33 23.96 -8.39
CA THR A 7 -5.66 23.15 -9.41
C THR A 7 -4.15 23.40 -9.41
N THR A 8 -3.41 22.68 -8.56
CA THR A 8 -1.95 22.76 -8.43
C THR A 8 -1.28 21.43 -8.76
N LEU A 9 0.04 21.44 -9.01
CA LEU A 9 0.81 20.20 -9.17
C LEU A 9 0.71 19.29 -7.94
N GLN A 10 0.56 19.86 -6.74
CA GLN A 10 0.37 19.11 -5.51
C GLN A 10 -0.93 18.31 -5.55
N THR A 11 -2.03 18.93 -5.97
CA THR A 11 -3.35 18.31 -6.10
C THR A 11 -3.32 17.12 -7.08
N PHE A 12 -2.55 17.24 -8.17
CA PHE A 12 -2.33 16.13 -9.10
C PHE A 12 -1.46 15.02 -8.50
N TYR A 13 -0.41 15.37 -7.75
CA TYR A 13 0.43 14.40 -7.06
C TYR A 13 -0.39 13.58 -6.04
N GLU A 14 -1.21 14.26 -5.23
CA GLU A 14 -2.09 13.63 -4.25
C GLU A 14 -3.12 12.71 -4.91
N TYR A 15 -3.75 13.14 -6.01
CA TYR A 15 -4.64 12.27 -6.78
C TYR A 15 -3.89 11.07 -7.38
N GLY A 16 -2.62 11.23 -7.73
CA GLY A 16 -1.75 10.14 -8.18
C GLY A 16 -1.58 9.04 -7.12
N LEU A 17 -1.54 9.39 -5.83
CA LEU A 17 -1.47 8.43 -4.72
C LEU A 17 -2.73 7.56 -4.61
N ARG A 18 -3.84 7.93 -5.25
CA ARG A 18 -5.06 7.10 -5.29
C ARG A 18 -4.78 5.70 -5.86
N PHE A 19 -3.80 5.56 -6.74
CA PHE A 19 -3.44 4.25 -7.30
C PHE A 19 -2.90 3.27 -6.25
N ASP A 20 -2.45 3.74 -5.08
CA ASP A 20 -1.98 2.88 -3.99
C ASP A 20 -3.10 1.96 -3.46
N ILE A 21 -4.38 2.30 -3.67
CA ILE A 21 -5.51 1.42 -3.32
C ILE A 21 -5.52 0.10 -4.11
N GLU A 22 -4.94 0.08 -5.31
CA GLU A 22 -4.86 -1.14 -6.13
C GLU A 22 -3.98 -2.20 -5.46
N GLU A 23 -2.93 -1.77 -4.75
CA GLU A 23 -2.11 -2.66 -3.94
C GLU A 23 -2.93 -3.35 -2.84
N ALA A 24 -3.76 -2.58 -2.13
CA ALA A 24 -4.66 -3.11 -1.09
C ALA A 24 -5.68 -4.10 -1.67
N PHE A 25 -6.25 -3.85 -2.84
CA PHE A 25 -7.18 -4.79 -3.48
C PHE A 25 -6.52 -6.12 -3.84
N LEU A 26 -5.25 -6.11 -4.27
CA LEU A 26 -4.50 -7.34 -4.53
C LEU A 26 -4.23 -8.12 -3.24
N ASP A 27 -3.91 -7.41 -2.16
CA ASP A 27 -3.65 -7.97 -0.83
C ASP A 27 -4.89 -8.63 -0.20
N ASP A 28 -6.07 -8.05 -0.37
CA ASP A 28 -7.33 -8.65 0.09
C ASP A 28 -7.72 -9.92 -0.70
N GLN A 29 -7.17 -10.07 -1.91
CA GLN A 29 -7.42 -11.20 -2.80
C GLN A 29 -6.28 -12.22 -2.77
N SER A 30 -5.69 -12.53 -3.92
CA SER A 30 -4.73 -13.62 -4.10
C SER A 30 -3.41 -13.40 -3.38
N ASN A 31 -3.06 -12.14 -3.08
CA ASN A 31 -1.78 -11.79 -2.48
C ASN A 31 -1.77 -11.90 -0.95
N GLY A 32 -2.94 -12.06 -0.31
CA GLY A 32 -3.05 -12.14 1.15
C GLY A 32 -4.25 -12.95 1.62
N TRP A 33 -5.35 -12.27 1.91
CA TRP A 33 -6.49 -12.83 2.64
C TRP A 33 -7.33 -13.81 1.84
N ASN A 34 -7.42 -13.61 0.53
CA ASN A 34 -8.18 -14.45 -0.38
C ASN A 34 -9.62 -14.66 0.12
N ILE A 35 -10.29 -13.55 0.41
CA ILE A 35 -11.62 -13.53 1.05
C ILE A 35 -12.64 -14.46 0.35
N GLN A 36 -12.53 -14.66 -0.96
CA GLN A 36 -13.41 -15.53 -1.73
C GLN A 36 -13.34 -17.00 -1.26
N LYS A 37 -12.19 -17.44 -0.72
CA LYS A 37 -12.02 -18.80 -0.17
C LYS A 37 -12.71 -19.02 1.18
N SER A 38 -13.23 -17.97 1.82
CA SER A 38 -13.99 -18.13 3.06
C SER A 38 -15.36 -18.79 2.83
N GLU A 39 -15.89 -18.74 1.60
CA GLU A 39 -17.21 -19.26 1.20
C GLU A 39 -18.40 -18.75 2.03
N ILE A 40 -18.21 -17.68 2.80
CA ILE A 40 -19.25 -17.09 3.65
C ILE A 40 -20.34 -16.47 2.77
N ARG A 41 -21.57 -16.97 2.93
CA ARG A 41 -22.75 -16.46 2.18
C ARG A 41 -23.66 -15.54 2.98
N CYS A 42 -23.43 -15.40 4.28
CA CYS A 42 -24.18 -14.49 5.13
C CYS A 42 -23.55 -13.10 5.10
N VAL A 43 -24.32 -12.08 4.70
CA VAL A 43 -23.85 -10.68 4.61
C VAL A 43 -23.34 -10.17 5.96
N CYS A 44 -24.04 -10.47 7.06
CA CYS A 44 -23.62 -10.04 8.40
C CYS A 44 -22.30 -10.70 8.83
N ALA A 45 -22.11 -11.98 8.52
CA ALA A 45 -20.87 -12.68 8.82
C ALA A 45 -19.70 -12.16 7.96
N LEU A 46 -19.97 -11.88 6.68
CA LEU A 46 -18.98 -11.32 5.76
C LEU A 46 -18.55 -9.91 6.20
N SER A 47 -19.49 -9.06 6.62
CA SER A 47 -19.19 -7.73 7.15
C SER A 47 -18.30 -7.79 8.41
N ARG A 48 -18.60 -8.71 9.33
CA ARG A 48 -17.77 -8.94 10.52
C ARG A 48 -16.37 -9.46 10.18
N LEU A 49 -16.27 -10.37 9.20
CA LEU A 49 -14.98 -10.85 8.72
C LEU A 49 -14.16 -9.71 8.12
N TRP A 50 -14.75 -8.89 7.26
CA TRP A 50 -14.08 -7.71 6.68
C TRP A 50 -13.57 -6.76 7.75
N PHE A 51 -14.32 -6.53 8.82
CA PHE A 51 -13.86 -5.71 9.92
C PHE A 51 -12.60 -6.29 10.59
N ILE A 52 -12.59 -7.61 10.86
CA ILE A 52 -11.43 -8.30 11.43
C ILE A 52 -10.24 -8.25 10.46
N LEU A 53 -10.46 -8.48 9.16
CA LEU A 53 -9.42 -8.41 8.15
C LEU A 53 -8.85 -7.00 8.01
N ALA A 54 -9.67 -5.95 8.10
CA ALA A 54 -9.16 -4.57 8.09
C ALA A 54 -8.20 -4.30 9.27
N LEU A 55 -8.53 -4.80 10.47
CA LEU A 55 -7.63 -4.71 11.64
C LEU A 55 -6.36 -5.55 11.44
N ALA A 56 -6.50 -6.75 10.87
CA ALA A 56 -5.36 -7.61 10.56
C ALA A 56 -4.45 -6.97 9.51
N THR A 57 -5.01 -6.37 8.46
CA THR A 57 -4.28 -5.61 7.44
C THR A 57 -3.52 -4.48 8.10
N LEU A 58 -4.14 -3.70 8.99
CA LEU A 58 -3.46 -2.61 9.70
C LEU A 58 -2.25 -3.11 10.49
N TYR A 59 -2.41 -4.20 11.24
CA TYR A 59 -1.33 -4.81 12.03
C TYR A 59 -0.21 -5.35 11.14
N VAL A 60 -0.56 -6.11 10.11
CA VAL A 60 0.39 -6.75 9.20
C VAL A 60 1.16 -5.70 8.40
N THR A 61 0.49 -4.65 7.92
CA THR A 61 1.15 -3.52 7.25
C THR A 61 2.13 -2.82 8.18
N ALA A 62 1.76 -2.53 9.43
CA ALA A 62 2.68 -1.94 10.40
C ALA A 62 3.90 -2.83 10.68
N GLN A 63 3.70 -4.16 10.77
CA GLN A 63 4.78 -5.12 10.91
C GLN A 63 5.73 -5.07 9.70
N GLY A 64 5.19 -4.98 8.49
CA GLY A 64 5.96 -4.85 7.26
C GLY A 64 6.75 -3.55 7.19
N THR A 65 6.13 -2.42 7.54
CA THR A 65 6.81 -1.12 7.60
C THR A 65 8.00 -1.17 8.55
N LEU A 66 7.84 -1.73 9.77
CA LEU A 66 8.96 -1.86 10.71
C LEU A 66 10.06 -2.79 10.17
N VAL A 67 9.71 -3.86 9.48
CA VAL A 67 10.69 -4.77 8.86
C VAL A 67 11.53 -4.04 7.81
N VAL A 68 10.91 -3.15 7.04
CA VAL A 68 11.62 -2.30 6.07
C VAL A 68 12.48 -1.26 6.77
N GLU A 69 11.94 -0.53 7.74
CA GLU A 69 12.67 0.49 8.52
C GLU A 69 13.89 -0.10 9.24
N THR A 70 13.80 -1.34 9.73
CA THR A 70 14.92 -2.03 10.39
C THR A 70 15.90 -2.69 9.41
N GLY A 71 15.72 -2.51 8.10
CA GLY A 71 16.60 -3.05 7.06
C GLY A 71 16.50 -4.57 6.87
N LYS A 72 15.46 -5.21 7.43
CA LYS A 72 15.28 -6.67 7.40
C LYS A 72 14.37 -7.16 6.28
N ARG A 73 13.90 -6.26 5.40
CA ARG A 73 13.06 -6.59 4.22
C ARG A 73 13.55 -7.84 3.48
N ARG A 74 14.85 -7.92 3.20
CA ARG A 74 15.46 -9.00 2.41
C ARG A 74 15.36 -10.40 3.01
N TRP A 75 14.95 -10.51 4.27
CA TRP A 75 14.75 -11.79 4.94
C TRP A 75 13.46 -12.47 4.48
N VAL A 76 12.50 -11.68 3.97
CA VAL A 76 11.18 -12.16 3.52
C VAL A 76 10.84 -11.72 2.09
N ASP A 77 11.47 -10.67 1.58
CA ASP A 77 11.36 -10.20 0.19
C ASP A 77 12.73 -10.24 -0.49
N THR A 78 12.95 -11.25 -1.32
CA THR A 78 14.26 -11.54 -1.93
C THR A 78 14.67 -10.54 -3.01
N HIS A 79 13.75 -9.71 -3.50
CA HIS A 79 14.00 -8.77 -4.59
C HIS A 79 14.97 -7.64 -4.18
N TRP A 80 15.77 -7.20 -5.15
CA TRP A 80 16.74 -6.11 -4.96
C TRP A 80 16.05 -4.79 -4.59
N PHE A 81 14.98 -4.46 -5.29
CA PHE A 81 14.08 -3.36 -4.97
C PHE A 81 12.81 -3.92 -4.36
N ARG A 82 12.10 -3.12 -3.56
CA ARG A 82 10.80 -3.53 -3.06
C ARG A 82 9.84 -3.72 -4.24
N GLY A 83 9.38 -4.95 -4.41
CA GLY A 83 8.29 -5.31 -5.33
C GLY A 83 7.01 -5.70 -4.60
N ASN A 84 7.12 -6.07 -3.32
CA ASN A 84 5.99 -6.47 -2.48
C ASN A 84 5.43 -5.28 -1.69
N SER A 85 4.13 -5.31 -1.43
CA SER A 85 3.48 -4.38 -0.51
C SER A 85 4.01 -4.54 0.92
N TYR A 86 3.88 -3.48 1.72
CA TYR A 86 4.21 -3.55 3.15
C TYR A 86 3.36 -4.61 3.85
N PHE A 87 2.09 -4.73 3.47
CA PHE A 87 1.24 -5.83 3.90
C PHE A 87 1.88 -7.18 3.57
N ARG A 88 2.28 -7.43 2.32
CA ARG A 88 2.82 -8.73 1.92
C ARG A 88 4.13 -9.06 2.64
N ILE A 89 5.01 -8.08 2.80
CA ILE A 89 6.24 -8.20 3.58
C ILE A 89 5.91 -8.57 5.04
N GLY A 90 4.97 -7.86 5.65
CA GLY A 90 4.52 -8.13 7.01
C GLY A 90 3.89 -9.51 7.15
N TRP A 91 3.11 -9.94 6.17
CA TRP A 91 2.42 -11.22 6.16
C TRP A 91 3.41 -12.39 6.15
N ASP A 92 4.40 -12.30 5.25
CA ASP A 92 5.47 -13.28 5.17
C ASP A 92 6.36 -13.25 6.42
N TRP A 93 6.61 -12.07 7.01
CA TRP A 93 7.28 -11.96 8.30
C TRP A 93 6.50 -12.63 9.44
N VAL A 94 5.19 -12.39 9.56
CA VAL A 94 4.36 -12.98 10.63
C VAL A 94 4.38 -14.50 10.53
N LYS A 95 4.19 -15.07 9.33
CA LYS A 95 4.25 -16.52 9.14
C LYS A 95 5.62 -17.08 9.52
N THR A 96 6.70 -16.45 9.06
CA THR A 96 8.06 -16.88 9.39
C THR A 96 8.38 -16.71 10.87
N ALA A 97 7.87 -15.65 11.50
CA ALA A 97 8.04 -15.40 12.93
C ALA A 97 7.36 -16.47 13.79
N LEU A 98 6.18 -16.94 13.40
CA LEU A 98 5.49 -18.03 14.10
C LEU A 98 6.25 -19.36 14.00
N LEU A 99 6.97 -19.60 12.90
CA LEU A 99 7.78 -20.81 12.70
C LEU A 99 9.15 -20.73 13.40
N ASN A 100 9.81 -19.57 13.33
CA ASN A 100 11.20 -19.39 13.74
C ASN A 100 11.38 -18.59 15.04
N GLY A 101 10.28 -18.20 15.70
CA GLY A 101 10.31 -17.41 16.94
C GLY A 101 10.80 -15.97 16.75
N TRP A 102 10.62 -15.37 15.57
CA TRP A 102 11.03 -13.98 15.37
C TRP A 102 10.12 -13.02 16.14
N ARG A 103 10.67 -11.85 16.47
CA ARG A 103 9.92 -10.84 17.20
C ARG A 103 8.87 -10.20 16.30
N LEU A 104 7.64 -10.16 16.80
CA LEU A 104 6.54 -9.39 16.23
C LEU A 104 6.43 -8.02 16.90
N ILE A 105 5.75 -7.10 16.22
CA ILE A 105 5.41 -5.79 16.77
C ILE A 105 4.49 -5.93 17.97
N ARG A 106 4.69 -5.07 18.96
CA ARG A 106 3.82 -4.96 20.15
C ARG A 106 2.83 -3.80 20.01
N HIS A 107 3.17 -2.81 19.20
CA HIS A 107 2.39 -1.61 18.99
C HIS A 107 2.32 -1.33 17.50
N VAL A 108 1.13 -0.97 17.03
CA VAL A 108 0.90 -0.50 15.67
C VAL A 108 1.21 0.99 15.66
N SER A 109 2.20 1.41 14.87
CA SER A 109 2.59 2.81 14.74
C SER A 109 2.90 3.14 13.28
N PHE A 110 2.36 4.25 12.80
CA PHE A 110 2.70 4.85 11.52
C PHE A 110 3.26 6.24 11.79
N THR A 111 4.51 6.47 11.43
CA THR A 111 5.27 7.69 11.78
C THR A 111 5.18 8.75 10.71
N SER A 112 4.89 8.36 9.48
CA SER A 112 4.91 9.23 8.29
C SER A 112 3.94 8.69 7.24
N ASN A 113 3.40 9.60 6.43
CA ASN A 113 2.66 9.28 5.21
C ASN A 113 3.57 9.14 3.99
N ARG A 114 4.87 9.38 4.13
CA ARG A 114 5.85 9.18 3.07
C ARG A 114 6.28 7.72 3.03
N ASP A 115 6.25 7.14 1.84
CA ASP A 115 6.73 5.78 1.58
C ASP A 115 8.26 5.69 1.81
N PRO A 116 8.72 4.90 2.81
CA PRO A 116 10.14 4.84 3.16
C PRO A 116 11.01 4.08 2.14
N ASP A 117 10.43 3.16 1.36
CA ASP A 117 11.13 2.39 0.33
C ASP A 117 10.19 2.22 -0.88
N PRO A 118 10.10 3.20 -1.80
CA PRO A 118 9.14 3.17 -2.91
C PRO A 118 9.26 1.92 -3.80
N VAL A 119 8.12 1.41 -4.29
CA VAL A 119 8.10 0.26 -5.21
C VAL A 119 8.88 0.60 -6.49
N MET A 120 9.80 -0.28 -6.87
CA MET A 120 10.57 -0.10 -8.10
C MET A 120 10.82 -1.42 -8.83
N ALA A 121 10.18 -1.60 -9.98
CA ALA A 121 10.41 -2.78 -10.83
C ALA A 121 11.81 -2.79 -11.46
N SER A 122 12.30 -1.63 -11.92
CA SER A 122 13.67 -1.48 -12.45
C SER A 122 14.15 -0.03 -12.41
N ARG A 123 15.46 0.17 -12.28
CA ARG A 123 16.08 1.51 -12.30
C ARG A 123 15.76 2.28 -13.58
N LYS A 124 15.90 1.63 -14.74
CA LYS A 124 15.66 2.25 -16.05
C LYS A 124 14.22 2.71 -16.23
N GLN A 125 13.23 1.94 -15.77
CA GLN A 125 11.83 2.36 -15.85
C GLN A 125 11.51 3.48 -14.86
N HIS A 126 12.08 3.41 -13.66
CA HIS A 126 11.90 4.44 -12.64
C HIS A 126 12.47 5.80 -13.08
N GLU A 127 13.71 5.82 -13.59
CA GLU A 127 14.33 7.02 -14.16
C GLU A 127 13.47 7.60 -15.30
N LYS A 128 13.03 6.75 -16.24
CA LYS A 128 12.13 7.19 -17.33
C LYS A 128 10.81 7.77 -16.83
N ARG A 129 10.28 7.32 -15.68
CA ARG A 129 9.00 7.77 -15.14
C ARG A 129 9.16 9.08 -14.38
N ILE A 130 10.23 9.22 -13.59
CA ILE A 130 10.53 10.44 -12.81
C ILE A 130 10.73 11.66 -13.72
N TYR A 131 11.53 11.53 -14.78
CA TYR A 131 11.94 12.68 -15.59
C TYR A 131 11.01 13.00 -16.78
N ARG A 132 9.87 12.30 -16.93
CA ARG A 132 8.99 12.44 -18.11
C ARG A 132 7.69 13.20 -17.85
N LEU A 133 7.30 13.38 -16.59
CA LEU A 133 6.03 14.02 -16.25
C LEU A 133 6.17 15.55 -16.35
N GLU A 134 5.97 16.07 -17.56
CA GLU A 134 5.77 17.49 -17.82
C GLU A 134 4.26 17.77 -17.93
N PHE A 135 3.72 18.60 -17.04
CA PHE A 135 2.32 19.02 -17.09
C PHE A 135 2.25 20.50 -17.44
N LYS A 136 1.28 20.87 -18.27
CA LYS A 136 0.93 22.28 -18.53
C LYS A 136 -0.43 22.56 -17.91
N VAL A 137 -0.46 23.40 -16.89
CA VAL A 137 -1.73 23.84 -16.25
C VAL A 137 -2.38 24.88 -17.17
N LEU A 138 -3.60 24.59 -17.61
CA LEU A 138 -4.45 25.53 -18.36
C LEU A 138 -5.65 25.87 -17.47
N THR A 139 -5.84 27.15 -17.19
CA THR A 139 -6.96 27.63 -16.36
C THR A 139 -7.95 28.35 -17.26
N TYR A 140 -9.22 27.96 -17.19
CA TYR A 140 -10.31 28.58 -17.94
C TYR A 140 -11.33 29.15 -16.95
N GLN A 141 -11.76 30.39 -17.19
CA GLN A 141 -12.80 31.04 -16.40
C GLN A 141 -14.05 31.16 -17.27
N TYR A 142 -15.13 30.52 -16.84
CA TYR A 142 -16.42 30.58 -17.53
C TYR A 142 -17.33 31.57 -16.79
N VAL A 143 -17.99 32.45 -17.54
CA VAL A 143 -19.01 33.36 -17.00
C VAL A 143 -20.32 32.58 -16.91
N PRO A 144 -21.04 32.57 -15.76
CA PRO A 144 -22.34 31.93 -15.67
C PRO A 144 -23.36 32.66 -16.56
N GLU A 145 -24.22 31.91 -17.25
CA GLU A 145 -25.41 32.45 -17.93
C GLU A 145 -26.50 32.89 -16.94
#